data_AF-A0A7J0AR19-F1
#
_entry.id   AF-A0A7J0AR19-F1
#
_cell.length_a   1.000
_cell.length_b   1.000
_cell.length_c   1.000
_cell.angle_alpha   90.00
_cell.angle_beta   90.00
_cell.angle_gamma   90.00
#
_symmetry.space_group_name_H-M   'P 1'
#
loop_
_entity.id
_entity.type
_entity.pdbx_description
1 polymer ?
#
loop_
_entity_poly.entity_id
_entity_poly.type
_entity_poly.pdbx_seq_one_letter_code
_entity_poly.pdbx_strand_id
1 'polypeptide(L)'
;MRCFLEARCNLRGTERQKYVANLVSCYNSDLENQARTLLKDLINEKIELKNSYTSPNVASEFFSNNWYALSYQLSYQGDLFEMMSEGKQAFVILKLLLEFSDKKCPILIDQPEDSLDNRAIYQELVEYIKSKKKNRQIILVTHNSNVVVSADAENVIVANQEGSNSHNRGNYKFQYINGALEQTTKRNPDEPIILNSQGIREHVCDILEGGKLAFEKREQKYGFGK
;
A
#
# COMPACT_ATOMS: atom_id res chain seq x y z
N MET A 1 -27.13 3.74 -16.40
CA MET A 1 -28.56 3.66 -16.78
C MET A 1 -29.17 5.03 -17.08
N ARG A 2 -29.18 5.99 -16.15
CA ARG A 2 -29.81 7.31 -16.34
C ARG A 2 -29.43 8.01 -17.66
N CYS A 3 -28.14 8.22 -17.90
CA CYS A 3 -27.66 8.90 -19.10
C CYS A 3 -28.10 8.18 -20.40
N PHE A 4 -28.21 6.84 -20.39
CA PHE A 4 -28.66 6.07 -21.54
C PHE A 4 -30.11 6.38 -21.90
N LEU A 5 -30.99 6.41 -20.89
CA LEU A 5 -32.42 6.67 -21.06
C LEU A 5 -32.66 8.14 -21.43
N GLU A 6 -31.97 9.09 -20.80
CA GLU A 6 -32.11 10.52 -21.10
C GLU A 6 -31.62 10.88 -22.51
N ALA A 7 -30.65 10.14 -23.04
CA ALA A 7 -30.19 10.29 -24.41
C ALA A 7 -31.22 9.82 -25.44
N ARG A 8 -32.05 8.81 -25.11
CA ARG A 8 -32.93 8.09 -26.06
C ARG A 8 -34.41 8.44 -25.93
N CYS A 9 -34.90 8.70 -24.73
CA CYS A 9 -36.29 9.05 -24.47
C CYS A 9 -36.58 10.53 -24.75
N ASN A 10 -37.78 10.85 -25.24
CA ASN A 10 -38.27 12.21 -25.31
C ASN A 10 -38.73 12.68 -23.93
N LEU A 11 -37.98 13.61 -23.34
CA LEU A 11 -38.21 14.16 -22.00
C LEU A 11 -38.99 15.48 -22.00
N ARG A 12 -39.62 15.87 -23.12
CA ARG A 12 -40.51 17.03 -23.17
C ARG A 12 -41.82 16.69 -22.46
N GLY A 13 -41.86 16.93 -21.15
CA GLY A 13 -43.01 16.69 -20.28
C GLY A 13 -42.60 16.16 -18.90
N THR A 14 -43.23 16.69 -17.85
CA THR A 14 -42.94 16.33 -16.45
C THR A 14 -43.20 14.85 -16.17
N GLU A 15 -44.26 14.27 -16.70
CA GLU A 15 -44.61 12.85 -16.53
C GLU A 15 -43.55 11.91 -17.14
N ARG A 16 -42.97 12.27 -18.28
CA ARG A 16 -41.92 11.46 -18.94
C ARG A 16 -40.58 11.53 -18.19
N GLN A 17 -40.26 12.71 -17.68
CA GLN A 17 -39.09 12.90 -16.80
C GLN A 17 -39.24 12.08 -15.52
N LYS A 18 -40.42 12.11 -14.90
CA LYS A 18 -40.74 11.28 -13.73
C LYS A 18 -40.64 9.79 -14.04
N TYR A 19 -41.16 9.33 -15.19
CA TYR A 19 -41.06 7.92 -15.59
C TYR A 19 -39.59 7.46 -15.60
N VAL A 20 -38.71 8.18 -16.30
CA VAL A 20 -37.28 7.83 -16.38
C VAL A 20 -36.60 7.93 -15.02
N ALA A 21 -36.90 8.96 -14.23
CA ALA A 21 -36.34 9.12 -12.88
C ALA A 21 -36.75 7.95 -11.96
N ASN A 22 -38.03 7.60 -11.95
CA ASN A 22 -38.61 6.51 -11.15
C ASN A 22 -38.03 5.16 -11.57
N LEU A 23 -37.96 4.89 -12.87
CA LEU A 23 -37.35 3.67 -13.38
C LEU A 23 -35.91 3.54 -12.88
N VAL A 24 -35.11 4.60 -12.98
CA VAL A 24 -33.71 4.60 -12.52
C VAL A 24 -33.60 4.38 -11.00
N SER A 25 -34.43 5.03 -10.19
CA SER A 25 -34.38 4.89 -8.73
C SER A 25 -34.90 3.55 -8.24
N CYS A 26 -35.89 2.97 -8.92
CA CYS A 26 -36.56 1.75 -8.50
C CYS A 26 -36.04 0.50 -9.23
N TYR A 27 -35.15 0.65 -10.24
CA TYR A 27 -34.66 -0.47 -11.03
C TYR A 27 -34.06 -1.58 -10.15
N ASN A 28 -33.31 -1.20 -9.11
CA ASN A 28 -32.66 -2.15 -8.22
C ASN A 28 -33.58 -2.72 -7.13
N SER A 29 -34.68 -2.04 -6.78
CA SER A 29 -35.59 -2.53 -5.74
C SER A 29 -36.47 -3.68 -6.20
N ASP A 30 -36.75 -3.75 -7.51
CA ASP A 30 -37.56 -4.83 -8.11
C ASP A 30 -37.16 -5.02 -9.58
N LEU A 31 -35.99 -5.60 -9.79
CA LEU A 31 -35.39 -5.70 -11.12
C LEU A 31 -36.30 -6.41 -12.13
N GLU A 32 -36.88 -7.54 -11.75
CA GLU A 32 -37.70 -8.33 -12.68
C GLU A 32 -38.94 -7.55 -13.12
N ASN A 33 -39.68 -6.94 -12.19
CA ASN A 33 -40.88 -6.21 -12.57
C ASN A 33 -40.57 -4.91 -13.30
N GLN A 34 -39.51 -4.19 -12.92
CA GLN A 34 -39.09 -2.97 -13.63
C GLN A 34 -38.62 -3.28 -15.06
N ALA A 35 -37.82 -4.33 -15.24
CA ALA A 35 -37.40 -4.80 -16.57
C ALA A 35 -38.59 -5.24 -17.42
N ARG A 36 -39.52 -6.04 -16.87
CA ARG A 36 -40.74 -6.47 -17.58
C ARG A 36 -41.63 -5.28 -17.94
N THR A 37 -41.77 -4.30 -17.05
CA THR A 37 -42.59 -3.11 -17.29
C THR A 37 -41.98 -2.25 -18.38
N LEU A 38 -40.67 -1.97 -18.31
CA LEU A 38 -39.95 -1.26 -19.37
C LEU A 38 -40.12 -1.95 -20.73
N LEU A 39 -39.94 -3.27 -20.80
CA LEU A 39 -40.10 -4.02 -22.04
C LEU A 39 -41.54 -3.94 -22.57
N LYS A 40 -42.54 -4.10 -21.70
CA LYS A 40 -43.95 -3.93 -22.08
C LYS A 40 -44.25 -2.51 -22.57
N ASP A 41 -43.72 -1.49 -21.91
CA ASP A 41 -43.97 -0.11 -22.27
C ASP A 41 -43.28 0.27 -23.60
N LEU A 42 -42.11 -0.30 -23.88
CA LEU A 42 -41.44 -0.17 -25.19
C LEU A 42 -42.22 -0.88 -26.31
N ILE A 43 -42.71 -2.11 -26.06
CA ILE A 43 -43.50 -2.88 -27.05
C ILE A 43 -44.84 -2.20 -27.34
N ASN A 44 -45.50 -1.65 -26.32
CA ASN A 44 -46.79 -0.98 -26.46
C ASN A 44 -46.67 0.51 -26.84
N GLU A 45 -45.47 0.98 -27.21
CA GLU A 45 -45.19 2.37 -27.62
C GLU A 45 -45.64 3.43 -26.58
N LYS A 46 -45.65 3.08 -25.30
CA LYS A 46 -45.98 4.00 -24.21
C LYS A 46 -44.84 4.96 -23.87
N ILE A 47 -43.63 4.64 -24.33
CA ILE A 47 -42.43 5.47 -24.16
C ILE A 47 -42.15 6.18 -25.47
N GLU A 48 -42.27 7.51 -25.44
CA GLU A 48 -41.93 8.33 -26.61
C GLU A 48 -40.41 8.48 -26.70
N LEU A 49 -39.83 8.02 -27.81
CA LEU A 49 -38.40 8.08 -28.08
C LEU A 49 -38.04 9.31 -28.92
N LYS A 50 -36.77 9.74 -28.90
CA LYS A 50 -36.29 10.75 -29.84
C LYS A 50 -36.22 10.15 -31.25
N ASN A 51 -36.42 10.98 -32.28
CA ASN A 51 -36.62 10.58 -33.68
C ASN A 51 -35.57 9.62 -34.29
N SER A 52 -34.38 9.50 -33.70
CA SER A 52 -33.32 8.59 -34.17
C SER A 52 -33.39 7.17 -33.59
N TYR A 53 -34.35 6.86 -32.71
CA TYR A 53 -34.41 5.60 -31.97
C TYR A 53 -35.75 4.87 -32.15
N THR A 54 -35.71 3.55 -32.19
CA THR A 54 -36.88 2.67 -32.26
C THR A 54 -36.96 1.80 -31.00
N SER A 55 -38.17 1.38 -30.61
CA SER A 55 -38.37 0.54 -29.42
C SER A 55 -37.55 -0.75 -29.44
N PRO A 56 -37.47 -1.52 -30.55
CA PRO A 56 -36.65 -2.73 -30.60
C PRO A 56 -35.15 -2.45 -30.38
N ASN A 57 -34.63 -1.37 -30.97
CA ASN A 57 -33.22 -0.99 -30.83
C ASN A 57 -32.90 -0.59 -29.39
N VAL A 58 -33.76 0.24 -28.79
CA VAL A 58 -33.58 0.68 -27.39
C VAL A 58 -33.69 -0.50 -26.43
N ALA A 59 -34.65 -1.42 -26.64
CA ALA A 59 -34.79 -2.62 -25.82
C ALA A 59 -33.54 -3.51 -25.92
N SER A 60 -33.08 -3.79 -27.15
CA SER A 60 -31.89 -4.61 -27.39
C SER A 60 -30.65 -4.01 -26.72
N GLU A 61 -30.39 -2.72 -26.94
CA GLU A 61 -29.26 -2.03 -26.29
C GLU A 61 -29.40 -2.00 -24.76
N PHE A 62 -30.60 -1.80 -24.23
CA PHE A 62 -30.81 -1.70 -22.79
C PHE A 62 -30.54 -3.03 -22.08
N PHE A 63 -31.07 -4.14 -22.61
CA PHE A 63 -30.94 -5.46 -21.99
C PHE A 63 -29.62 -6.16 -22.32
N SER A 64 -28.92 -5.72 -23.37
CA SER A 64 -27.56 -6.19 -23.66
C SER A 64 -26.49 -5.47 -22.84
N ASN A 65 -26.82 -4.34 -22.21
CA ASN A 65 -25.87 -3.58 -21.42
C ASN A 65 -25.89 -3.97 -19.93
N ASN A 66 -24.72 -4.01 -19.31
CA ASN A 66 -24.63 -4.20 -17.86
C ASN A 66 -24.76 -2.85 -17.14
N TRP A 67 -25.78 -2.73 -16.29
CA TRP A 67 -26.04 -1.52 -15.51
C TRP A 67 -25.38 -1.50 -14.15
N TYR A 68 -24.72 -2.60 -13.78
CA TYR A 68 -24.01 -2.74 -12.52
C TYR A 68 -22.53 -2.44 -12.69
N ALA A 69 -21.99 -1.68 -11.75
CA ALA A 69 -20.56 -1.51 -11.55
C ALA A 69 -20.19 -2.12 -10.21
N LEU A 70 -19.01 -2.72 -10.15
CA LEU A 70 -18.47 -3.24 -8.90
C LEU A 70 -17.72 -2.10 -8.19
N SER A 71 -18.16 -1.77 -6.98
CA SER A 71 -17.42 -0.88 -6.09
C SER A 71 -16.74 -1.69 -5.01
N TYR A 72 -15.46 -1.41 -4.78
CA TYR A 72 -14.69 -2.00 -3.70
C TYR A 72 -14.49 -0.95 -2.62
N GLN A 73 -14.75 -1.34 -1.38
CA GLN A 73 -14.48 -0.50 -0.22
C GLN A 73 -13.50 -1.24 0.68
N LEU A 74 -12.28 -0.74 0.72
CA LEU A 74 -11.21 -1.31 1.50
C LEU A 74 -11.29 -0.75 2.93
N SER A 75 -11.18 -1.64 3.92
CA SER A 75 -11.12 -1.26 5.33
C SER A 75 -9.97 -1.99 6.03
N TYR A 76 -9.36 -1.33 7.00
CA TYR A 76 -8.26 -1.88 7.80
C TYR A 76 -8.32 -1.32 9.22
N GLN A 77 -8.38 -2.22 10.20
CA GLN A 77 -8.52 -1.89 11.63
C GLN A 77 -9.69 -0.93 11.94
N GLY A 78 -10.84 -1.13 11.28
CA GLY A 78 -12.04 -0.31 11.51
C GLY A 78 -12.09 1.00 10.71
N ASP A 79 -11.00 1.42 10.07
CA ASP A 79 -10.99 2.61 9.21
C ASP A 79 -11.25 2.23 7.76
N LEU A 80 -11.98 3.10 7.04
CA LEU A 80 -12.08 3.05 5.58
C LEU A 80 -10.80 3.58 4.96
N PHE A 81 -10.38 3.01 3.83
CA PHE A 81 -9.11 3.37 3.19
C PHE A 81 -8.98 4.87 2.91
N GLU A 82 -10.05 5.50 2.42
CA GLU A 82 -10.12 6.94 2.15
C GLU A 82 -9.96 7.82 3.41
N MET A 83 -10.20 7.25 4.59
CA MET A 83 -10.11 7.93 5.90
C MET A 83 -8.80 7.65 6.64
N MET A 84 -7.94 6.77 6.09
CA MET A 84 -6.64 6.44 6.68
C MET A 84 -5.60 7.54 6.43
N SER A 85 -4.61 7.67 7.32
CA SER A 85 -3.43 8.49 7.04
C SER A 85 -2.65 7.96 5.84
N GLU A 86 -1.89 8.83 5.16
CA GLU A 86 -1.09 8.46 3.99
C GLU A 86 -0.17 7.25 4.28
N GLY A 87 0.45 7.22 5.46
CA GLY A 87 1.27 6.09 5.88
C GLY A 87 0.51 4.79 6.08
N LYS A 88 -0.68 4.86 6.70
CA LYS A 88 -1.53 3.68 6.89
C LYS A 88 -2.06 3.18 5.54
N GLN A 89 -2.39 4.07 4.60
CA GLN A 89 -2.74 3.72 3.23
C GLN A 89 -1.59 3.00 2.53
N ALA A 90 -0.39 3.59 2.55
CA ALA A 90 0.80 3.00 1.93
C ALA A 90 1.10 1.59 2.47
N PHE A 91 0.99 1.41 3.80
CA PHE A 91 1.15 0.12 4.44
C PHE A 91 0.13 -0.91 3.95
N VAL A 92 -1.16 -0.55 3.91
CA VAL A 92 -2.22 -1.46 3.46
C VAL A 92 -1.99 -1.85 2.00
N ILE A 93 -1.63 -0.91 1.12
CA ILE A 93 -1.30 -1.22 -0.27
C ILE A 93 -0.10 -2.17 -0.35
N LEU A 94 0.98 -1.91 0.39
CA LEU A 94 2.14 -2.80 0.46
C LEU A 94 1.72 -4.20 0.89
N LYS A 95 0.92 -4.31 1.96
CA LYS A 95 0.41 -5.59 2.46
C LYS A 95 -0.41 -6.32 1.40
N LEU A 96 -1.34 -5.66 0.72
CA LEU A 96 -2.12 -6.24 -0.38
C LEU A 96 -1.19 -6.74 -1.50
N LEU A 97 -0.26 -5.92 -1.98
CA LEU A 97 0.67 -6.31 -3.05
C LEU A 97 1.50 -7.56 -2.68
N LEU A 98 1.86 -7.68 -1.41
CA LEU A 98 2.70 -8.77 -0.91
C LEU A 98 1.89 -9.99 -0.43
N GLU A 99 0.59 -9.86 -0.18
CA GLU A 99 -0.32 -10.97 0.12
C GLU A 99 -0.94 -11.59 -1.13
N PHE A 100 -1.31 -10.79 -2.12
CA PHE A 100 -1.92 -11.27 -3.37
C PHE A 100 -0.90 -11.74 -4.42
N SER A 101 0.38 -11.78 -4.06
CA SER A 101 1.45 -12.19 -4.98
C SER A 101 2.03 -13.54 -4.57
N ASP A 102 1.67 -14.57 -5.34
CA ASP A 102 2.34 -15.90 -5.28
C ASP A 102 3.75 -15.86 -5.92
N LYS A 103 4.17 -14.69 -6.42
CA LYS A 103 5.49 -14.53 -7.02
C LYS A 103 6.56 -14.69 -5.95
N LYS A 104 7.50 -15.59 -6.21
CA LYS A 104 8.68 -15.82 -5.37
C LYS A 104 9.85 -14.87 -5.66
N CYS A 105 9.67 -13.91 -6.57
CA CYS A 105 10.74 -12.97 -6.93
C CYS A 105 11.11 -12.06 -5.73
N PRO A 106 12.36 -11.64 -5.60
CA PRO A 106 12.79 -10.75 -4.52
C PRO A 106 11.96 -9.45 -4.50
N ILE A 107 11.72 -8.93 -3.29
CA ILE A 107 11.09 -7.63 -3.10
C ILE A 107 12.20 -6.66 -2.70
N LEU A 108 12.26 -5.51 -3.38
CA LEU A 108 13.11 -4.40 -2.98
C LEU A 108 12.21 -3.32 -2.39
N ILE A 109 12.51 -2.89 -1.17
CA ILE A 109 11.78 -1.83 -0.48
C ILE A 109 12.80 -0.77 -0.06
N ASP A 110 12.63 0.45 -0.55
CA ASP A 110 13.48 1.59 -0.23
C ASP A 110 12.77 2.50 0.76
N GLN A 111 13.46 2.83 1.85
CA GLN A 111 13.00 3.68 2.95
C GLN A 111 11.53 3.44 3.34
N PRO A 112 11.15 2.22 3.75
CA PRO A 112 9.78 1.96 4.17
C PRO A 112 9.32 2.89 5.30
N GLU A 113 10.24 3.38 6.14
CA GLU A 113 9.95 4.25 7.27
C GLU A 113 9.48 5.66 6.90
N ASP A 114 9.89 6.22 5.75
CA ASP A 114 9.68 7.64 5.44
C ASP A 114 8.20 7.99 5.25
N SER A 115 7.40 7.01 4.83
CA SER A 115 5.95 7.16 4.69
C SER A 115 5.17 6.63 5.89
N LEU A 116 5.81 5.88 6.80
CA LEU A 116 5.13 5.13 7.87
C LEU A 116 5.25 5.84 9.21
N ASP A 117 4.56 6.98 9.32
CA ASP A 117 4.54 7.75 10.55
C ASP A 117 3.52 7.17 11.55
N ASN A 118 4.00 6.26 12.40
CA ASN A 118 3.47 5.91 13.73
C ASN A 118 4.21 4.69 14.31
N ARG A 119 4.43 4.68 15.63
CA ARG A 119 4.96 3.51 16.38
C ARG A 119 4.19 2.21 16.08
N ALA A 120 2.88 2.31 15.81
CA ALA A 120 2.03 1.19 15.44
C ALA A 120 2.37 0.61 14.07
N ILE A 121 2.52 1.46 13.04
CA ILE A 121 2.80 1.02 11.67
C ILE A 121 4.19 0.38 11.58
N TYR A 122 5.15 0.90 12.34
CA TYR A 122 6.49 0.34 12.45
C TYR A 122 6.49 -1.10 12.96
N GLN A 123 5.76 -1.37 14.05
CA GLN A 123 5.69 -2.71 14.62
C GLN A 123 4.99 -3.69 13.67
N GLU A 124 3.91 -3.25 13.02
CA GLU A 124 3.22 -4.05 12.01
C GLU A 124 4.12 -4.37 10.80
N LEU A 125 4.88 -3.40 10.30
CA LEU A 125 5.84 -3.63 9.21
C LEU A 125 6.89 -4.66 9.61
N VAL A 126 7.48 -4.54 10.80
CA VAL A 126 8.50 -5.47 11.29
C VAL A 126 7.94 -6.89 11.39
N GLU A 127 6.78 -7.06 12.02
CA GLU A 127 6.13 -8.36 12.14
C GLU A 127 5.80 -8.95 10.77
N TYR A 128 5.34 -8.10 9.85
CA TYR A 128 5.05 -8.47 8.48
C TYR A 128 6.31 -8.97 7.75
N ILE A 129 7.40 -8.20 7.76
CA ILE A 129 8.68 -8.56 7.14
C ILE A 129 9.17 -9.90 7.71
N LYS A 130 9.16 -10.07 9.04
CA LYS A 130 9.59 -11.32 9.70
C LYS A 130 8.78 -12.53 9.28
N SER A 131 7.48 -12.36 9.06
CA SER A 131 6.62 -13.44 8.59
C SER A 131 6.89 -13.80 7.12
N LYS A 132 7.08 -12.79 6.26
CA LYS A 132 7.19 -12.95 4.81
C LYS A 132 8.58 -13.36 4.35
N LYS A 133 9.66 -12.91 5.01
CA LYS A 133 11.04 -13.27 4.67
C LYS A 133 11.29 -14.78 4.66
N LYS A 134 10.48 -15.56 5.38
CA LYS A 134 10.51 -17.04 5.41
C LYS A 134 10.17 -17.69 4.07
N ASN A 135 9.33 -17.04 3.27
CA ASN A 135 8.80 -17.60 2.02
C ASN A 135 9.28 -16.82 0.78
N ARG A 136 9.88 -15.65 0.97
CA ARG A 136 10.24 -14.73 -0.10
C ARG A 136 11.41 -13.83 0.32
N GLN A 137 12.39 -13.65 -0.57
CA GLN A 137 13.52 -12.75 -0.29
C GLN A 137 13.05 -11.30 -0.25
N ILE A 138 13.45 -10.57 0.79
CA ILE A 138 13.19 -9.15 0.98
C ILE A 138 14.54 -8.45 1.12
N ILE A 139 14.78 -7.44 0.29
CA ILE A 139 15.93 -6.55 0.36
C ILE A 139 15.41 -5.18 0.80
N LEU A 140 15.87 -4.74 1.96
CA LEU A 140 15.47 -3.47 2.56
C LEU A 140 16.61 -2.48 2.51
N VAL A 141 16.35 -1.28 2.00
CA VAL A 141 17.25 -0.13 2.09
C VAL A 141 16.64 0.83 3.11
N THR A 142 17.38 1.11 4.18
CA THR A 142 16.88 1.94 5.29
C THR A 142 18.04 2.65 5.96
N HIS A 143 17.77 3.86 6.45
CA HIS A 143 18.67 4.58 7.33
C HIS A 143 18.33 4.35 8.82
N ASN A 144 17.18 3.73 9.09
CA ASN A 144 16.72 3.40 10.43
C ASN A 144 17.20 2.00 10.84
N SER A 145 18.34 1.95 11.52
CA SER A 145 18.93 0.71 12.05
C SER A 145 18.03 -0.02 13.04
N ASN A 146 17.03 0.63 13.65
CA ASN A 146 16.04 -0.10 14.45
C ASN A 146 15.29 -1.11 13.58
N VAL A 147 15.00 -0.80 12.30
CA VAL A 147 14.24 -1.71 11.42
C VAL A 147 15.07 -2.95 11.16
N VAL A 148 16.37 -2.76 10.91
CA VAL A 148 17.33 -3.83 10.66
C VAL A 148 17.36 -4.82 11.83
N VAL A 149 17.44 -4.29 13.06
CA VAL A 149 17.47 -5.11 14.29
C VAL A 149 16.10 -5.74 14.56
N SER A 150 15.03 -4.96 14.49
CA SER A 150 13.68 -5.41 14.86
C SER A 150 13.15 -6.46 13.87
N ALA A 151 13.45 -6.30 12.58
CA ALA A 151 13.12 -7.26 11.53
C ALA A 151 14.02 -8.49 11.50
N ASP A 152 15.02 -8.55 12.40
CA ASP A 152 15.88 -9.71 12.60
C ASP A 152 16.66 -10.06 11.31
N ALA A 153 17.30 -9.06 10.70
CA ALA A 153 17.93 -9.20 9.39
C ALA A 153 19.07 -10.25 9.39
N GLU A 154 18.98 -11.24 8.50
CA GLU A 154 19.96 -12.33 8.41
C GLU A 154 21.29 -11.88 7.80
N ASN A 155 21.25 -10.92 6.88
CA ASN A 155 22.43 -10.34 6.26
C ASN A 155 22.26 -8.82 6.16
N VAL A 156 23.12 -8.10 6.85
CA VAL A 156 23.17 -6.64 6.84
C VAL A 156 24.29 -6.21 5.91
N ILE A 157 23.98 -5.27 5.00
CA ILE A 157 24.98 -4.64 4.13
C ILE A 157 25.19 -3.23 4.65
N VAL A 158 26.36 -2.96 5.22
CA VAL A 158 26.73 -1.62 5.70
C VAL A 158 27.38 -0.88 4.55
N ALA A 159 26.81 0.26 4.18
CA ALA A 159 27.37 1.16 3.19
C ALA A 159 28.14 2.29 3.87
N ASN A 160 29.33 2.63 3.36
CA ASN A 160 30.07 3.81 3.77
C ASN A 160 30.41 4.70 2.58
N GLN A 161 30.20 6.00 2.76
CA GLN A 161 30.67 7.02 1.83
C GLN A 161 32.00 7.59 2.33
N GLU A 162 32.95 7.78 1.41
CA GLU A 162 34.23 8.44 1.70
C GLU A 162 34.01 9.82 2.33
N GLY A 163 34.66 10.06 3.46
CA GLY A 163 34.55 11.30 4.22
C GLY A 163 35.67 11.47 5.23
N SER A 164 35.80 12.67 5.79
CA SER A 164 36.94 13.06 6.65
C SER A 164 37.15 12.17 7.88
N ASN A 165 36.08 11.54 8.38
CA ASN A 165 36.10 10.64 9.53
C ASN A 165 35.63 9.21 9.17
N SER A 166 35.54 8.89 7.88
CA SER A 166 34.92 7.67 7.36
C SER A 166 35.64 7.20 6.09
N HIS A 167 36.95 6.98 6.20
CA HIS A 167 37.79 6.62 5.06
C HIS A 167 37.49 5.20 4.56
N ASN A 168 37.45 5.07 3.25
CA ASN A 168 37.37 3.83 2.50
C ASN A 168 38.77 3.35 2.13
N ARG A 169 38.87 2.05 1.81
CA ARG A 169 40.10 1.47 1.31
C ARG A 169 40.37 1.98 -0.11
N GLY A 170 41.44 2.74 -0.32
CA GLY A 170 41.76 3.30 -1.64
C GLY A 170 40.83 4.45 -2.02
N ASN A 171 40.71 4.78 -3.30
CA ASN A 171 39.99 5.98 -3.76
C ASN A 171 38.54 5.71 -4.19
N TYR A 172 37.81 4.85 -3.48
CA TYR A 172 36.40 4.56 -3.79
C TYR A 172 35.44 5.49 -3.05
N LYS A 173 34.50 6.11 -3.78
CA LYS A 173 33.47 6.97 -3.20
C LYS A 173 32.55 6.22 -2.23
N PHE A 174 32.17 4.99 -2.57
CA PHE A 174 31.33 4.13 -1.74
C PHE A 174 31.97 2.76 -1.58
N GLN A 175 31.90 2.21 -0.37
CA GLN A 175 32.26 0.82 -0.08
C GLN A 175 31.20 0.16 0.77
N TYR A 176 31.22 -1.18 0.74
CA TYR A 176 30.24 -2.01 1.41
C TYR A 176 30.95 -3.18 2.08
N ILE A 177 30.42 -3.57 3.24
CA ILE A 177 30.69 -4.85 3.87
C ILE A 177 29.36 -5.51 4.19
N ASN A 178 29.35 -6.83 4.33
CA ASN A 178 28.17 -7.55 4.76
C ASN A 178 28.50 -8.60 5.81
N GLY A 179 27.47 -8.97 6.56
CA GLY A 179 27.52 -10.07 7.52
C GLY A 179 26.25 -10.15 8.33
N ALA A 180 26.20 -11.12 9.23
CA ALA A 180 25.07 -11.30 10.13
C ALA A 180 25.09 -10.25 11.27
N LEU A 181 23.93 -10.00 11.89
CA LEU A 181 23.81 -9.07 13.03
C LEU A 181 24.68 -9.48 14.23
N GLU A 182 24.99 -10.77 14.35
CA GLU A 182 25.81 -11.35 15.42
C GLU A 182 27.32 -11.16 15.18
N GLN A 183 27.73 -10.77 13.97
CA GLN A 183 29.15 -10.59 13.65
C GLN A 183 29.70 -9.39 14.41
N THR A 184 30.48 -9.67 15.46
CA THR A 184 31.03 -8.68 16.37
C THR A 184 32.55 -8.64 16.34
N THR A 185 33.08 -7.42 16.22
CA THR A 185 34.49 -7.10 16.42
C THR A 185 34.55 -5.74 17.07
N LYS A 186 35.24 -5.63 18.22
CA LYS A 186 35.41 -4.33 18.88
C LYS A 186 36.12 -3.36 17.95
N ARG A 187 35.71 -2.10 18.01
CA ARG A 187 36.32 -1.03 17.23
C ARG A 187 37.82 -0.94 17.49
N ASN A 188 38.62 -1.12 16.44
CA ASN A 188 40.05 -0.89 16.43
C ASN A 188 40.32 0.58 16.04
N PRO A 189 40.80 1.43 16.97
CA PRO A 189 41.11 2.83 16.66
C PRO A 189 42.27 3.00 15.68
N ASP A 190 43.15 2.01 15.57
CA ASP A 190 44.33 2.05 14.70
C ASP A 190 44.01 1.62 13.25
N GLU A 191 42.79 1.15 12.98
CA GLU A 191 42.34 0.80 11.64
C GLU A 191 41.77 2.05 10.92
N PRO A 192 42.45 2.57 9.88
CA PRO A 192 42.02 3.78 9.20
C PRO A 192 40.75 3.57 8.35
N ILE A 193 40.48 2.34 7.88
CA ILE A 193 39.33 2.04 7.03
C ILE A 193 38.11 1.75 7.92
N ILE A 194 37.11 2.64 7.90
CA ILE A 194 35.99 2.57 8.85
C ILE A 194 35.27 1.23 8.80
N LEU A 195 35.01 0.69 7.60
CA LEU A 195 34.32 -0.57 7.42
C LEU A 195 35.09 -1.76 8.02
N ASN A 196 36.43 -1.72 8.02
CA ASN A 196 37.27 -2.77 8.59
C ASN A 196 37.48 -2.60 10.11
N SER A 197 37.20 -1.41 10.65
CA SER A 197 37.52 -1.08 12.03
C SER A 197 36.70 -1.86 13.06
N GLN A 198 35.54 -2.39 12.70
CA GLN A 198 34.60 -3.03 13.63
C GLN A 198 33.66 -4.04 12.95
N GLY A 199 32.93 -4.82 13.77
CA GLY A 199 31.95 -5.80 13.30
C GLY A 199 30.65 -5.16 12.83
N ILE A 200 29.80 -5.96 12.16
CA ILE A 200 28.49 -5.53 11.66
C ILE A 200 27.61 -5.03 12.81
N ARG A 201 27.62 -5.73 13.96
CA ARG A 201 26.86 -5.32 15.13
C ARG A 201 27.24 -3.92 15.60
N GLU A 202 28.53 -3.65 15.69
CA GLU A 202 29.05 -2.36 16.13
C GLU A 202 28.71 -1.25 15.12
N HIS A 203 28.80 -1.52 13.82
CA HIS A 203 28.33 -0.58 12.77
C HIS A 203 26.84 -0.26 12.90
N VAL A 204 25.99 -1.27 13.11
CA VAL A 204 24.54 -1.07 13.32
C VAL A 204 24.29 -0.25 14.60
N CYS A 205 25.03 -0.52 15.68
CA CYS A 205 24.95 0.25 16.92
C CYS A 205 25.37 1.71 16.76
N ASP A 206 26.38 2.02 15.95
CA ASP A 206 26.80 3.40 15.69
C ASP A 206 25.73 4.19 14.92
N ILE A 207 24.96 3.52 14.05
CA ILE A 207 23.85 4.13 13.30
C ILE A 207 22.59 4.28 14.17
N LEU A 208 22.35 3.35 15.11
CA LEU A 208 21.25 3.45 16.07
C LEU A 208 21.38 4.76 16.85
N GLU A 209 20.37 5.63 16.74
CA GLU A 209 20.35 6.95 17.38
C GLU A 209 20.67 6.84 18.89
N GLY A 210 21.91 7.23 19.23
CA GLY A 210 22.44 7.23 20.59
C GLY A 210 23.45 6.12 20.92
N GLY A 211 23.51 5.05 20.13
CA GLY A 211 24.41 3.92 20.36
C GLY A 211 24.30 3.29 21.74
N LYS A 212 25.15 2.30 22.01
CA LYS A 212 25.15 1.60 23.30
C LYS A 212 25.27 2.55 24.50
N LEU A 213 26.13 3.57 24.38
CA LEU A 213 26.38 4.53 25.45
C LEU A 213 25.16 5.42 25.77
N ALA A 214 24.37 5.86 24.79
CA ALA A 214 23.16 6.62 25.13
C ALA A 214 22.07 5.71 25.69
N PHE A 215 21.97 4.46 25.25
CA PHE A 215 21.08 3.49 25.87
C PHE A 215 21.44 3.26 27.34
N GLU A 216 22.71 2.97 27.65
CA GLU A 216 23.19 2.81 29.03
C GLU A 216 22.98 4.07 29.87
N LYS A 217 23.29 5.26 29.33
CA LYS A 217 23.04 6.54 30.03
C LYS A 217 21.56 6.78 30.28
N ARG A 218 20.67 6.44 29.33
CA ARG A 218 19.21 6.56 29.50
C ARG A 218 18.71 5.55 30.52
N GLU A 219 19.18 4.31 30.48
CA GLU A 219 18.84 3.26 31.44
C GLU A 219 19.23 3.68 32.87
N GLN A 220 20.46 4.18 33.06
CA GLN A 220 20.93 4.70 34.35
C GLN A 220 20.14 5.93 34.82
N LYS A 221 19.81 6.86 33.92
CA LYS A 221 19.09 8.09 34.26
C LYS A 221 17.61 7.87 34.57
N TYR A 222 16.96 6.94 33.87
CA TYR A 222 15.51 6.74 33.94
C TYR A 222 15.11 5.44 34.67
N GLY A 223 16.07 4.62 35.10
CA GLY A 223 15.83 3.45 35.95
C GLY A 223 15.16 2.28 35.23
N PHE A 224 15.39 2.11 33.93
CA PHE A 224 14.80 1.02 33.14
C PHE A 224 15.44 -0.36 33.37
N GLY A 225 16.61 -0.40 34.01
CA GLY A 225 17.26 -1.64 34.44
C GLY A 225 16.75 -2.08 35.82
N LYS A 226 15.84 -3.05 35.86
CA LYS A 226 15.58 -3.89 37.02
C LYS A 226 15.80 -5.35 36.66
#